data_AF-A0A968U778-F1
#
_entry.id   AF-A0A968U778-F1
#
_cell.length_a   1.000
_cell.length_b   1.000
_cell.length_c   1.000
_cell.angle_alpha   90.00
_cell.angle_beta   90.00
_cell.angle_gamma   90.00
#
_symmetry.space_group_name_H-M   'P 1'
#
loop_
_entity.id
_entity.type
_entity.pdbx_description
1 polymer ?
#
loop_
_entity_poly.entity_id
_entity_poly.type
_entity_poly.pdbx_seq_one_letter_code
_entity_poly.pdbx_strand_id
1 'polypeptide(L)'
;RALGLIRELEAEVSCSQPVRIHWTGCPNSCGQPQVADIGLMGTKARKDGKTVEAVDIYMGGKVGKDAHLGTCVMKSIPCDDLKPVLRNLLVEHFGAQLKEKAVTST
;
A
#
# COMPACT_ATOMS: atom_id res chain seq x y z
N ARG A 1 -10.42 6.65 4.27
CA ARG A 1 -9.00 6.28 4.51
C ARG A 1 -8.24 6.05 3.21
N ALA A 2 -8.59 5.03 2.42
CA ALA A 2 -7.89 4.69 1.16
C ALA A 2 -7.68 5.88 0.21
N LEU A 3 -8.74 6.60 -0.15
CA LEU A 3 -8.65 7.74 -1.07
C LEU A 3 -7.75 8.88 -0.56
N GLY A 4 -7.75 9.13 0.76
CA GLY A 4 -6.88 10.15 1.36
C GLY A 4 -5.41 9.76 1.26
N LEU A 5 -5.09 8.51 1.62
CA LEU A 5 -3.74 7.95 1.52
C LEU A 5 -3.20 8.00 0.09
N ILE A 6 -4.01 7.59 -0.90
CA ILE A 6 -3.58 7.60 -2.31
C ILE A 6 -3.35 9.03 -2.79
N ARG A 7 -4.22 9.99 -2.46
CA ARG A 7 -4.00 11.41 -2.83
C ARG A 7 -2.71 11.97 -2.25
N GLU A 8 -2.39 11.65 -1.00
CA GLU A 8 -1.14 12.07 -0.37
C GLU A 8 0.08 11.42 -1.07
N LEU A 9 0.00 10.14 -1.42
CA LEU A 9 1.06 9.45 -2.16
C LEU A 9 1.23 10.03 -3.56
N GLU A 10 0.14 10.25 -4.30
CA GLU A 10 0.17 10.86 -5.63
C GLU A 10 0.74 12.29 -5.62
N ALA A 11 0.66 13.01 -4.49
CA ALA A 11 1.31 14.31 -4.34
C ALA A 11 2.83 14.19 -4.11
N GLU A 12 3.31 13.10 -3.51
CA GLU A 12 4.72 12.88 -3.16
C GLU A 12 5.49 12.09 -4.23
N VAL A 13 4.84 11.18 -4.96
CA VAL A 13 5.48 10.29 -5.95
C VAL A 13 4.77 10.27 -7.29
N SER A 14 5.51 9.96 -8.35
CA SER A 14 4.98 9.60 -9.67
C SER A 14 5.47 8.22 -10.08
N CYS A 15 4.58 7.40 -10.65
CA CYS A 15 4.92 6.10 -11.21
C CYS A 15 4.90 6.17 -12.74
N SER A 16 5.88 5.56 -13.41
CA SER A 16 5.90 5.49 -14.89
C SER A 16 4.92 4.46 -15.44
N GLN A 17 4.47 3.53 -14.60
CA GLN A 17 3.53 2.46 -14.93
C GLN A 17 2.36 2.46 -13.93
N PRO A 18 1.16 2.02 -14.35
CA PRO A 18 0.03 1.90 -13.45
C PRO A 18 0.30 0.80 -12.40
N VAL A 19 0.17 1.16 -11.13
CA VAL A 19 0.27 0.22 -10.00
C VAL A 19 -1.11 -0.03 -9.43
N ARG A 20 -1.56 -1.29 -9.42
CA ARG A 20 -2.87 -1.68 -8.89
C ARG A 20 -2.74 -1.90 -7.38
N ILE A 21 -3.45 -1.06 -6.62
CA ILE A 21 -3.52 -1.17 -5.16
C ILE A 21 -4.95 -1.55 -4.77
N HIS A 22 -5.10 -2.68 -4.09
CA HIS A 22 -6.40 -3.18 -3.64
C HIS A 22 -6.48 -3.16 -2.11
N TRP A 23 -7.62 -2.77 -1.56
CA TRP A 23 -7.83 -2.71 -0.11
C TRP A 23 -9.08 -3.49 0.28
N THR A 24 -8.94 -4.43 1.21
CA THR A 24 -10.05 -5.09 1.89
C THR A 24 -9.98 -4.91 3.41
N GLY A 25 -11.13 -4.83 4.08
CA GLY A 25 -11.18 -4.58 5.53
C GLY A 25 -11.01 -5.82 6.40
N CYS A 26 -11.12 -7.03 5.84
CA CYS A 26 -11.06 -8.27 6.60
C CYS A 26 -10.54 -9.46 5.74
N PRO A 27 -10.23 -10.61 6.35
CA PRO A 27 -9.67 -11.77 5.64
C PRO A 27 -10.59 -12.40 4.58
N ASN A 28 -11.87 -12.02 4.52
CA ASN A 28 -12.81 -12.51 3.50
C ASN A 28 -12.46 -12.04 2.09
N SER A 29 -11.50 -11.11 1.95
CA SER A 29 -10.85 -10.82 0.68
C SER A 29 -11.74 -10.27 -0.44
N CYS A 30 -12.88 -9.66 -0.11
CA CYS A 30 -13.82 -9.10 -1.11
C CYS A 30 -13.17 -8.03 -1.99
N GLY A 31 -12.14 -7.34 -1.48
CA GLY A 31 -11.34 -6.35 -2.24
C GLY A 31 -10.22 -6.98 -3.06
N GLN A 32 -10.08 -8.31 -3.05
CA GLN A 32 -9.11 -9.07 -3.84
C GLN A 32 -7.65 -8.58 -3.70
N PRO A 33 -7.10 -8.39 -2.48
CA PRO A 33 -5.73 -7.91 -2.28
C PRO A 33 -4.66 -8.83 -2.89
N GLN A 34 -4.89 -10.15 -2.96
CA GLN A 34 -3.88 -11.10 -3.46
C GLN A 34 -3.67 -11.06 -4.97
N VAL A 35 -4.55 -10.41 -5.76
CA VAL A 35 -4.37 -10.30 -7.22
C VAL A 35 -3.79 -8.95 -7.65
N ALA A 36 -3.60 -8.04 -6.70
CA ALA A 36 -3.07 -6.70 -6.91
C ALA A 36 -1.54 -6.70 -6.90
N ASP A 37 -0.97 -5.63 -7.44
CA ASP A 37 0.48 -5.42 -7.35
C ASP A 37 0.86 -5.16 -5.88
N ILE A 38 0.03 -4.37 -5.18
CA ILE A 38 0.05 -4.20 -3.73
C ILE A 38 -1.36 -4.42 -3.16
N GLY A 39 -1.51 -5.44 -2.31
CA GLY A 39 -2.74 -5.74 -1.59
C GLY A 39 -2.68 -5.30 -0.14
N LEU A 40 -3.76 -4.69 0.37
CA LEU A 40 -3.90 -4.26 1.75
C LEU A 40 -5.07 -5.01 2.39
N MET A 41 -4.79 -5.78 3.43
CA MET A 41 -5.80 -6.54 4.17
C MET A 41 -5.90 -6.04 5.61
N GLY A 42 -7.08 -5.54 5.98
CA GLY A 42 -7.34 -5.00 7.31
C GLY A 42 -7.15 -6.02 8.42
N THR A 43 -6.43 -5.60 9.46
CA THR A 43 -6.15 -6.36 10.68
C THR A 43 -6.06 -5.40 11.88
N LYS A 44 -5.69 -5.92 13.05
CA LYS A 44 -5.42 -5.15 14.26
C LYS A 44 -3.96 -5.33 14.65
N ALA A 45 -3.31 -4.24 15.08
CA ALA A 45 -1.98 -4.28 15.67
C ALA A 45 -2.01 -3.71 17.09
N ARG A 46 -0.91 -3.86 17.83
CA ARG A 46 -0.68 -3.12 19.08
C ARG A 46 0.42 -2.09 18.87
N LYS A 47 0.13 -0.84 19.24
CA LYS A 47 1.08 0.28 19.27
C LYS A 47 0.87 1.06 20.56
N ASP A 48 1.95 1.31 21.30
CA ASP A 48 1.93 2.04 22.58
C ASP A 48 0.90 1.49 23.59
N GLY A 49 0.81 0.15 23.67
CA GLY A 49 -0.11 -0.55 24.56
C GLY A 49 -1.59 -0.51 24.14
N LYS A 50 -1.93 0.16 23.02
CA LYS A 50 -3.30 0.26 22.49
C LYS A 50 -3.48 -0.60 21.25
N THR A 51 -4.68 -1.14 21.08
CA THR A 51 -5.08 -1.79 19.83
C THR A 51 -5.38 -0.72 18.78
N VAL A 52 -4.73 -0.81 17.63
CA VAL A 52 -4.87 0.13 16.52
C VAL A 52 -5.25 -0.59 15.22
N GLU A 53 -5.85 0.15 14.29
CA GLU A 53 -6.12 -0.34 12.94
C GLU A 53 -4.80 -0.56 12.19
N ALA A 54 -4.69 -1.71 11.54
CA ALA A 54 -3.50 -2.08 10.80
C ALA A 54 -3.85 -2.79 9.49
N VAL A 55 -2.86 -2.99 8.64
CA VAL A 55 -2.98 -3.79 7.42
C VAL A 55 -1.84 -4.80 7.31
N ASP A 56 -2.17 -5.99 6.82
CA ASP A 56 -1.21 -6.91 6.24
C ASP A 56 -1.03 -6.53 4.75
N ILE A 57 0.22 -6.49 4.30
CA ILE A 57 0.58 -6.11 2.93
C ILE A 57 0.89 -7.39 2.14
N TYR A 58 0.25 -7.52 0.99
CA TYR A 58 0.44 -8.57 0.01
C TYR A 58 1.10 -7.99 -1.24
N MET A 59 2.02 -8.73 -1.86
CA MET A 59 2.69 -8.31 -3.10
C MET A 59 2.89 -9.47 -4.06
N GLY A 60 3.06 -9.14 -5.34
CA GLY A 60 3.28 -10.11 -6.41
C GLY A 60 2.01 -10.74 -6.95
N GLY A 61 0.85 -10.10 -6.83
CA GLY A 61 -0.37 -10.58 -7.47
C GLY A 61 -0.43 -10.18 -8.94
N LYS A 62 -0.66 -11.13 -9.85
CA LYS A 62 -0.80 -10.87 -11.29
C LYS A 62 -2.13 -11.42 -11.81
N VAL A 63 -2.72 -10.71 -12.77
CA VAL A 63 -3.91 -11.16 -13.52
C VAL A 63 -3.54 -11.40 -14.99
N GLY A 64 -4.35 -12.19 -15.69
CA GLY A 64 -4.13 -12.50 -17.11
C GLY A 64 -3.44 -13.85 -17.34
N LYS A 65 -2.64 -13.96 -18.41
CA LYS A 65 -2.08 -15.25 -18.87
C LYS A 65 -1.15 -15.93 -17.86
N ASP A 66 -0.41 -15.17 -17.05
CA ASP A 66 0.47 -15.69 -16.00
C ASP A 66 -0.07 -15.37 -14.59
N ALA A 67 -1.38 -15.55 -14.40
CA ALA A 67 -2.04 -15.21 -13.15
C ALA A 67 -1.46 -16.00 -11.97
N HIS A 68 -1.13 -15.29 -10.90
CA HIS A 68 -0.71 -15.88 -9.64
C HIS A 68 -1.11 -14.98 -8.48
N LEU A 69 -1.31 -15.61 -7.33
CA LEU A 69 -1.65 -14.90 -6.10
C LEU A 69 -0.37 -14.38 -5.44
N GLY A 70 -0.44 -13.11 -5.03
CA GLY A 70 0.56 -12.48 -4.20
C GLY A 70 0.60 -13.11 -2.81
N THR A 71 1.74 -12.95 -2.15
CA THR A 71 1.98 -13.47 -0.80
C THR A 71 2.04 -12.33 0.20
N CYS A 72 1.77 -12.63 1.48
CA CYS A 72 1.89 -11.65 2.54
C CYS A 72 3.37 -11.38 2.82
N VAL A 73 3.82 -10.17 2.55
CA VAL A 73 5.23 -9.74 2.70
C VAL A 73 5.46 -8.96 4.00
N MET A 74 4.45 -8.27 4.51
CA MET A 74 4.52 -7.51 5.76
C MET A 74 3.23 -7.69 6.54
N LYS A 75 3.32 -7.80 7.87
CA LYS A 75 2.17 -8.02 8.74
C LYS A 75 1.95 -6.87 9.71
N SER A 76 0.68 -6.58 9.98
CA SER A 76 0.22 -5.74 11.08
C SER A 76 0.83 -4.34 11.07
N ILE A 77 0.96 -3.73 9.89
CA ILE A 77 1.44 -2.37 9.72
C ILE A 77 0.38 -1.40 10.23
N PRO A 78 0.64 -0.63 11.30
CA PRO A 78 -0.31 0.37 11.78
C PRO A 78 -0.65 1.33 10.66
N CYS A 79 -1.93 1.65 10.51
CA CYS A 79 -2.37 2.41 9.35
C CYS A 79 -1.86 3.87 9.35
N ASP A 80 -1.30 4.35 10.47
CA ASP A 80 -0.65 5.67 10.58
C ASP A 80 0.78 5.64 10.04
N ASP A 81 1.42 4.47 10.03
CA ASP A 81 2.76 4.24 9.49
C ASP A 81 2.71 3.76 8.03
N LEU A 82 1.50 3.57 7.47
CA LEU A 82 1.30 2.95 6.17
C LEU A 82 1.80 3.80 5.00
N LYS A 83 1.68 5.14 5.08
CA LYS A 83 2.13 6.03 4.00
C LYS A 83 3.62 5.91 3.68
N PRO A 84 4.55 6.08 4.64
CA PRO A 84 5.97 5.95 4.35
C PRO A 84 6.32 4.53 3.86
N VAL A 85 5.65 3.49 4.37
CA VAL A 85 5.83 2.11 3.90
C VAL A 85 5.44 1.98 2.42
N LEU A 86 4.23 2.41 2.04
CA LEU A 86 3.77 2.35 0.65
C LEU A 86 4.65 3.17 -0.28
N ARG A 87 5.07 4.36 0.14
CA ARG A 87 5.99 5.20 -0.64
C ARG A 87 7.29 4.46 -0.95
N ASN A 88 7.90 3.83 0.06
CA ASN A 88 9.14 3.08 -0.13
C ASN A 88 8.93 1.88 -1.07
N LEU A 89 7.83 1.12 -0.89
CA LEU A 89 7.50 0.01 -1.79
C LEU A 89 7.32 0.45 -3.24
N LEU A 90 6.67 1.60 -3.47
CA LEU A 90 6.49 2.17 -4.80
C LEU A 90 7.84 2.54 -5.45
N VAL A 91 8.76 3.13 -4.69
CA VAL A 91 10.10 3.50 -5.19
C VAL A 91 10.93 2.25 -5.47
N GLU A 92 11.00 1.31 -4.52
CA GLU A 92 11.90 0.15 -4.58
C GLU A 92 11.45 -0.91 -5.59
N HIS A 93 10.15 -1.12 -5.74
CA HIS A 93 9.62 -2.23 -6.56
C HIS A 93 8.91 -1.79 -7.84
N PHE A 94 8.44 -0.54 -7.90
CA PHE A 94 7.64 -0.05 -9.03
C PHE A 94 8.28 1.16 -9.74
N GLY A 95 9.51 1.51 -9.38
CA GLY A 95 10.28 2.56 -10.05
C GLY A 95 9.71 3.96 -9.86
N ALA A 96 8.89 4.17 -8.82
CA ALA A 96 8.31 5.48 -8.54
C ALA A 96 9.42 6.51 -8.25
N GLN A 97 9.22 7.72 -8.74
CA GLN A 97 10.13 8.85 -8.51
C GLN A 97 9.50 9.81 -7.50
N LEU A 98 10.32 10.32 -6.58
CA LEU A 98 9.90 11.38 -5.67
C LEU A 98 9.71 12.66 -6.48
N LYS A 99 8.57 13.33 -6.29
CA LYS A 99 8.37 14.67 -6.80
C LYS A 99 9.19 15.61 -5.93
N GLU A 100 10.05 16.43 -6.53
CA GLU A 100 10.65 17.54 -5.81
C GLU A 100 9.51 18.38 -5.22
N LYS A 101 9.44 18.45 -3.89
CA LYS A 101 8.56 19.43 -3.26
C LYS A 101 9.04 20.79 -3.77
N ALA A 102 8.14 21.55 -4.38
CA ALA A 102 8.30 22.98 -4.47
C ALA A 102 8.58 23.45 -3.04
N VAL A 103 9.84 23.79 -2.77
CA VAL A 103 10.27 24.38 -1.52
C VAL A 103 9.46 25.66 -1.42
N THR A 104 8.42 25.66 -0.61
CA THR A 104 7.70 26.87 -0.25
C THR A 104 8.68 27.73 0.52
N SER A 105 9.42 28.55 -0.22
CA SER A 105 10.16 29.67 0.32
C SER A 105 9.12 30.69 0.76
N THR A 106 8.87 30.81 2.06
CA THR A 106 8.48 32.06 2.73
C THR A 106 8.77 31.91 4.22
#